data_AF-A0A8H6I520-F1
#
_entry.id   AF-A0A8H6I520-F1
#
_cell.length_a   1.000
_cell.length_b   1.000
_cell.length_c   1.000
_cell.angle_alpha   90.00
_cell.angle_beta   90.00
_cell.angle_gamma   90.00
#
_symmetry.space_group_name_H-M   'P 1'
#
loop_
_entity.id
_entity.type
_entity.pdbx_description
1 polymer ?
#
loop_
_entity_poly.entity_id
_entity_poly.type
_entity_poly.pdbx_seq_one_letter_code
_entity_poly.pdbx_strand_id
1 'polypeptide(L)'
;MSFLSPWSLGSQLARPFAALTRSLATAAQQRPVPPTRAGTGAVKTAEEFLKAIGRDSETKVTPNSWTEFWGYDGQALRKAGLAVRDRRYILWCMEKYRQGLSPEEFAHPPRAKKTIRGWGPKVQNGKRIRSKRIKDKTKKPKQTS
;
A
#
# COMPACT_ATOMS: atom_id res chain seq x y z
N MET A 1 -7.24 -5.40 -80.96
CA MET A 1 -8.17 -5.02 -79.88
C MET A 1 -7.52 -5.43 -78.56
N SER A 2 -7.18 -4.43 -77.74
CA SER A 2 -7.39 -4.34 -76.28
C SER A 2 -7.13 -5.62 -75.42
N PHE A 3 -6.40 -5.62 -74.30
CA PHE A 3 -6.22 -4.60 -73.26
C PHE A 3 -4.91 -4.79 -72.46
N LEU A 4 -4.47 -3.67 -71.89
CA LEU A 4 -3.36 -3.46 -70.97
C LEU A 4 -3.61 -4.07 -69.57
N SER A 5 -2.54 -4.51 -68.90
CA SER A 5 -2.03 -3.91 -67.65
C SER A 5 -1.37 -4.94 -66.70
N PRO A 6 -0.13 -4.70 -66.23
CA PRO A 6 0.51 -5.47 -65.17
C PRO A 6 0.07 -4.94 -63.78
N TRP A 7 -0.29 -5.84 -62.86
CA TRP A 7 -0.56 -5.45 -61.48
C TRP A 7 0.73 -5.04 -60.76
N SER A 8 0.66 -3.82 -60.22
CA SER A 8 1.64 -3.09 -59.42
C SER A 8 2.13 -3.86 -58.20
N LEU A 9 3.46 -3.83 -57.96
CA LEU A 9 4.05 -4.10 -56.66
C LEU A 9 3.60 -3.01 -55.67
N GLY A 10 2.57 -3.31 -54.89
CA GLY A 10 2.22 -2.54 -53.70
C GLY A 10 3.20 -2.82 -52.58
N SER A 11 4.34 -2.11 -52.55
CA SER A 11 5.19 -2.00 -51.36
C SER A 11 4.41 -1.24 -50.28
N GLN A 12 3.70 -1.97 -49.42
CA GLN A 12 3.17 -1.41 -48.18
C GLN A 12 4.34 -1.21 -47.23
N LEU A 13 4.95 -0.03 -47.28
CA LEU A 13 5.77 0.48 -46.19
C LEU A 13 4.85 0.67 -44.98
N ALA A 14 4.73 -0.37 -44.16
CA ALA A 14 4.14 -0.29 -42.85
C ALA A 14 4.96 0.70 -42.04
N ARG A 15 4.45 1.93 -41.90
CA ARG A 15 5.00 2.90 -40.96
C ARG A 15 4.77 2.35 -39.55
N PRO A 16 5.82 2.03 -38.77
CA PRO A 16 5.59 1.74 -37.37
C PRO A 16 5.10 3.04 -36.74
N PHE A 17 3.83 3.09 -36.36
CA PHE A 17 3.38 4.05 -35.37
C PHE A 17 4.20 3.78 -34.12
N ALA A 18 5.28 4.53 -33.94
CA ALA A 18 6.02 4.55 -32.68
C ALA A 18 5.03 5.03 -31.62
N ALA A 19 4.46 4.08 -30.88
CA ALA A 19 3.72 4.38 -29.68
C ALA A 19 4.69 5.13 -28.77
N LEU A 20 4.48 6.44 -28.63
CA LEU A 20 5.15 7.29 -27.66
C LEU A 20 4.70 6.85 -26.26
N THR A 21 5.15 5.67 -25.83
CA THR A 21 5.03 5.22 -24.45
C THR A 21 5.92 6.13 -23.63
N ARG A 22 5.29 7.09 -22.94
CA ARG A 22 5.95 8.04 -22.06
C ARG A 22 6.67 7.29 -20.94
N SER A 23 7.92 6.90 -21.16
CA SER A 23 8.81 6.44 -20.10
C SER A 23 9.44 7.67 -19.45
N LEU A 24 8.81 8.20 -18.41
CA LEU A 24 9.53 9.09 -17.50
C LEU A 24 10.48 8.22 -16.69
N ALA A 25 11.70 8.02 -17.19
CA ALA A 25 12.80 7.59 -16.34
C ALA A 25 13.03 8.72 -15.34
N THR A 26 12.45 8.60 -14.16
CA THR A 26 12.85 9.41 -13.02
C THR A 26 14.26 8.98 -12.71
N ALA A 27 15.24 9.78 -13.12
CA ALA A 27 16.61 9.63 -12.64
C ALA A 27 16.51 9.48 -11.12
N ALA A 28 17.07 8.39 -10.59
CA ALA A 28 17.13 8.17 -9.16
C ALA A 28 17.97 9.32 -8.59
N GLN A 29 17.30 10.41 -8.19
CA GLN A 29 17.93 11.49 -7.44
C GLN A 29 18.58 10.81 -6.24
N GLN A 30 19.89 11.02 -6.09
CA GLN A 30 20.63 10.62 -4.90
C GLN A 30 19.88 11.21 -3.71
N ARG A 31 19.06 10.40 -3.04
CA ARG A 31 18.19 10.87 -1.98
C ARG A 31 19.08 11.04 -0.75
N PRO A 32 19.35 12.27 -0.28
CA PRO A 32 20.19 12.44 0.88
C PRO A 32 19.57 11.73 2.07
N VAL A 33 20.41 11.18 2.93
CA VAL A 33 19.99 10.60 4.19
C VAL A 33 19.47 11.74 5.06
N PRO A 34 18.21 11.70 5.54
CA PRO A 34 17.68 12.76 6.38
C PRO A 34 18.42 12.77 7.74
N PRO A 35 18.75 13.96 8.27
CA PRO A 35 19.31 14.05 9.61
C PRO A 35 18.29 13.57 10.64
N THR A 36 18.77 12.94 11.71
CA THR A 36 17.94 12.57 12.86
C THR A 36 17.37 13.85 13.48
N ARG A 37 16.05 13.99 13.50
CA ARG A 37 15.40 15.19 14.03
C ARG A 37 15.31 15.14 15.55
N ALA A 38 15.72 16.23 16.21
CA ALA A 38 15.44 16.50 17.62
C ALA A 38 14.20 17.41 17.71
N GLY A 39 13.12 16.93 18.34
CA GLY A 39 11.84 17.65 18.46
C GLY A 39 10.64 16.72 18.71
N THR A 40 9.42 17.20 18.50
CA THR A 40 8.18 16.42 18.62
C THR A 40 8.18 15.30 17.57
N GLY A 41 8.25 14.03 18.00
CA GLY A 41 8.52 12.89 17.12
C GLY A 41 10.01 12.64 16.84
N ALA A 42 10.88 12.87 17.85
CA ALA A 42 12.31 12.60 17.76
C ALA A 42 12.58 11.10 17.51
N VAL A 43 13.16 10.81 16.37
CA VAL A 43 13.61 9.47 15.97
C VAL A 43 15.11 9.54 15.75
N LYS A 44 15.85 8.90 16.66
CA LYS A 44 17.32 8.82 16.63
C LYS A 44 17.79 7.54 15.95
N THR A 45 17.00 6.47 16.10
CA THR A 45 17.35 5.13 15.62
C THR A 45 16.34 4.63 14.58
N ALA A 46 16.79 3.78 13.66
CA ALA A 46 15.92 3.19 12.64
C ALA A 46 14.82 2.32 13.26
N GLU A 47 15.11 1.64 14.37
CA GLU A 47 14.12 0.87 15.14
C GLU A 47 13.03 1.76 15.77
N GLU A 48 13.41 2.91 16.33
CA GLU A 48 12.45 3.88 16.86
C GLU A 48 11.52 4.39 15.76
N PHE A 49 12.05 4.57 14.55
CA PHE A 49 11.25 4.96 13.40
C PHE A 49 10.26 3.88 13.00
N LEU A 50 10.70 2.62 12.95
CA LEU A 50 9.84 1.48 12.63
C LEU A 50 8.75 1.25 13.71
N LYS A 51 9.05 1.55 14.97
CA LYS A 51 8.08 1.57 16.07
C LYS A 51 7.06 2.68 15.90
N ALA A 52 7.50 3.90 15.61
CA ALA A 52 6.64 5.06 15.47
C ALA A 52 5.63 4.92 14.32
N ILE A 53 6.04 4.31 13.20
CA ILE A 53 5.11 4.08 12.06
C ILE A 53 4.10 2.95 12.30
N GLY A 54 4.35 2.07 13.28
CA GLY A 54 3.48 0.93 13.64
C GLY A 54 3.35 -0.15 12.56
N ARG A 55 2.21 -0.85 12.57
CA ARG A 55 1.86 -1.97 11.64
C ARG A 55 2.84 -3.15 11.68
N ASP A 56 3.37 -3.41 12.88
CA ASP A 56 4.35 -4.46 13.17
C ASP A 56 5.62 -4.33 12.32
N SER A 57 5.95 -3.11 11.86
CA SER A 57 7.09 -2.87 10.95
C SER A 57 8.43 -3.16 11.62
N GLU A 58 8.52 -3.01 12.94
CA GLU A 58 9.68 -3.35 13.77
C GLU A 58 10.08 -4.83 13.68
N THR A 59 9.11 -5.73 13.54
CA THR A 59 9.37 -7.18 13.48
C THR A 59 9.81 -7.65 12.10
N LYS A 60 9.56 -6.83 11.07
CA LYS A 60 9.73 -7.21 9.67
C LYS A 60 11.05 -6.72 9.07
N VAL A 61 11.63 -5.68 9.64
CA VAL A 61 12.90 -5.11 9.19
C VAL A 61 13.76 -4.83 10.40
N THR A 62 14.93 -5.45 10.46
CA THR A 62 15.97 -5.16 11.45
C THR A 62 17.14 -4.46 10.73
N PRO A 63 17.10 -3.12 10.60
CA PRO A 63 18.20 -2.37 10.00
C PRO A 63 19.39 -2.30 10.96
N ASN A 64 20.61 -2.50 10.46
CA ASN A 64 21.82 -2.42 11.28
C ASN A 64 22.26 -0.98 11.57
N SER A 65 22.03 -0.05 10.62
CA SER A 65 22.40 1.36 10.76
C SER A 65 21.37 2.31 10.14
N TRP A 66 21.30 3.54 10.65
CA TRP A 66 20.42 4.59 10.12
C TRP A 66 20.69 4.85 8.64
N THR A 67 21.97 4.99 8.28
CA THR A 67 22.43 5.23 6.92
C THR A 67 22.05 4.09 5.96
N GLU A 68 22.22 2.83 6.36
CA GLU A 68 21.80 1.67 5.56
C GLU A 68 20.28 1.63 5.38
N PHE A 69 19.53 1.92 6.45
CA PHE A 69 18.07 1.94 6.40
C PHE A 69 17.55 2.92 5.34
N TRP A 70 18.11 4.12 5.28
CA TRP A 70 17.72 5.14 4.31
C TRP A 70 18.16 4.86 2.87
N GLY A 71 19.12 3.94 2.70
CA GLY A 71 19.54 3.40 1.41
C GLY A 71 18.68 2.23 0.91
N TYR A 72 17.74 1.71 1.71
CA TYR A 72 16.91 0.61 1.26
C TYR A 72 15.97 1.00 0.14
N ASP A 73 15.97 0.15 -0.88
CA ASP A 73 15.12 0.26 -2.05
C ASP A 73 14.07 -0.84 -2.08
N GLY A 74 13.03 -0.69 -2.92
CA GLY A 74 11.93 -1.66 -2.99
C GLY A 74 12.36 -3.10 -3.34
N GLN A 75 13.49 -3.25 -4.03
CA GLN A 75 14.12 -4.54 -4.32
C GLN A 75 14.91 -5.10 -3.12
N ALA A 76 15.60 -4.24 -2.36
CA ALA A 76 16.31 -4.66 -1.15
C ALA A 76 15.31 -5.21 -0.11
N LEU A 77 14.20 -4.48 0.11
CA LEU A 77 13.12 -4.95 0.99
C LEU A 77 12.42 -6.21 0.45
N ARG A 78 12.40 -6.42 -0.88
CA ARG A 78 11.87 -7.66 -1.47
C ARG A 78 12.74 -8.85 -1.08
N LYS A 79 14.05 -8.69 -1.21
CA LYS A 79 15.04 -9.73 -0.87
C LYS A 79 15.00 -10.07 0.62
N ALA A 80 14.70 -9.09 1.47
CA ALA A 80 14.45 -9.28 2.89
C ALA A 80 13.11 -10.01 3.20
N GLY A 81 12.32 -10.40 2.19
CA GLY A 81 11.11 -11.20 2.38
C GLY A 81 9.83 -10.42 2.68
N LEU A 82 9.83 -9.08 2.59
CA LEU A 82 8.64 -8.30 2.93
C LEU A 82 7.53 -8.41 1.88
N ALA A 83 6.30 -8.54 2.37
CA ALA A 83 5.10 -8.44 1.56
C ALA A 83 5.01 -7.09 0.82
N VAL A 84 4.37 -7.09 -0.36
CA VAL A 84 4.26 -5.88 -1.21
C VAL A 84 3.64 -4.68 -0.45
N ARG A 85 2.62 -4.94 0.38
CA ARG A 85 1.94 -3.90 1.16
C ARG A 85 2.88 -3.22 2.14
N ASP A 86 3.66 -4.00 2.88
CA ASP A 86 4.53 -3.49 3.93
C ASP A 86 5.71 -2.71 3.33
N ARG A 87 6.28 -3.19 2.22
CA ARG A 87 7.32 -2.46 1.47
C ARG A 87 6.85 -1.08 1.00
N ARG A 88 5.66 -1.03 0.39
CA ARG A 88 5.09 0.23 -0.08
C ARG A 88 4.80 1.19 1.07
N TYR A 89 4.35 0.65 2.21
CA TYR A 89 4.10 1.45 3.40
C TYR A 89 5.39 2.06 3.97
N ILE A 90 6.42 1.26 4.18
CA ILE A 90 7.71 1.72 4.72
C ILE A 90 8.33 2.79 3.81
N LEU A 91 8.39 2.55 2.50
CA LEU A 91 8.95 3.51 1.54
C LEU A 91 8.14 4.83 1.51
N TRP A 92 6.82 4.76 1.64
CA TRP A 92 5.99 5.95 1.74
C TRP A 92 6.24 6.72 3.03
N CYS A 93 6.37 6.05 4.17
CA CYS A 93 6.72 6.66 5.46
C CYS A 93 8.09 7.33 5.42
N MET A 94 9.08 6.67 4.81
CA MET A 94 10.42 7.22 4.59
C MET A 94 10.34 8.51 3.77
N GLU A 95 9.55 8.52 2.69
CA GLU A 95 9.38 9.71 1.86
C GLU A 95 8.67 10.84 2.62
N LYS A 96 7.66 10.52 3.44
CA LYS A 96 6.98 11.51 4.29
C LYS A 96 7.90 12.13 5.33
N TYR A 97 8.78 11.32 5.92
CA TYR A 97 9.78 11.82 6.84
C TYR A 97 10.78 12.74 6.13
N ARG A 98 11.25 12.38 4.92
CA ARG A 98 12.10 13.27 4.10
C ARG A 98 11.43 14.62 3.82
N GLN A 99 10.12 14.64 3.64
CA GLN A 99 9.32 15.86 3.38
C GLN A 99 9.16 16.78 4.61
N GLY A 100 9.59 16.39 5.80
CA GLY A 100 9.43 17.24 7.00
C GLY A 100 8.39 16.76 7.99
N LEU A 101 7.56 15.79 7.61
CA LEU A 101 6.44 15.35 8.46
C LEU A 101 6.90 14.43 9.58
N SER A 102 6.26 14.55 10.74
CA SER A 102 6.52 13.68 11.90
C SER A 102 5.84 12.31 11.70
N PRO A 103 6.46 11.18 12.13
CA PRO A 103 5.84 9.86 12.07
C PRO A 103 4.44 9.80 12.67
N GLU A 104 4.21 10.52 13.77
CA GLU A 104 2.92 10.55 14.47
C GLU A 104 1.80 11.17 13.62
N GLU A 105 2.14 12.11 12.73
CA GLU A 105 1.15 12.82 11.90
C GLU A 105 0.62 11.93 10.77
N PHE A 106 1.50 11.14 10.15
CA PHE A 106 1.15 10.35 8.97
C PHE A 106 0.87 8.87 9.30
N ALA A 107 1.39 8.36 10.41
CA ALA A 107 1.17 6.97 10.81
C ALA A 107 -0.20 6.83 11.46
N HIS A 108 -1.14 6.26 10.73
CA HIS A 108 -2.44 5.92 11.28
C HIS A 108 -2.48 4.47 11.75
N PRO A 109 -3.08 4.20 12.92
CA PRO A 109 -3.22 2.84 13.40
C PRO A 109 -4.03 1.98 12.41
N PRO A 110 -3.78 0.66 12.37
CA PRO A 110 -4.54 -0.24 11.53
C PRO A 110 -6.02 -0.13 11.90
N ARG A 111 -6.88 0.04 10.87
CA ARG A 111 -8.33 0.07 11.07
C ARG A 111 -8.76 -1.21 11.77
N ALA A 112 -9.52 -1.07 12.84
CA ALA A 112 -10.05 -2.19 13.59
C ALA A 112 -10.77 -3.17 12.64
N LYS A 113 -10.58 -4.47 12.90
CA LYS A 113 -11.22 -5.51 12.10
C LYS A 113 -12.74 -5.33 12.20
N LYS A 114 -13.40 -5.21 11.06
CA LYS A 114 -14.87 -5.17 11.01
C LYS A 114 -15.43 -6.40 11.73
N THR A 115 -16.21 -6.17 12.79
CA THR A 115 -16.89 -7.23 13.55
C THR A 115 -17.88 -7.98 12.66
N ILE A 116 -18.60 -7.26 11.80
CA ILE A 116 -19.59 -7.82 10.87
C ILE A 116 -19.16 -7.46 9.44
N ARG A 117 -18.94 -8.47 8.60
CA ARG A 117 -18.70 -8.34 7.15
C ARG A 117 -19.96 -8.83 6.42
N GLY A 118 -20.74 -7.96 5.75
CA GLY A 118 -21.98 -8.38 5.07
C GLY A 118 -22.97 -7.27 4.67
N TRP A 119 -24.12 -7.70 4.11
CA TRP A 119 -25.19 -7.00 3.36
C TRP A 119 -26.04 -5.97 4.14
N GLY A 120 -25.45 -5.26 5.11
CA GLY A 120 -26.14 -4.27 5.92
C GLY A 120 -26.91 -4.85 7.13
N PRO A 121 -27.74 -4.05 7.82
CA PRO A 121 -28.32 -4.38 9.13
C PRO A 121 -29.16 -5.66 9.18
N LYS A 122 -29.58 -6.13 8.00
CA LYS A 122 -30.42 -7.31 7.81
C LYS A 122 -29.72 -8.61 8.19
N VAL A 123 -28.37 -8.68 8.15
CA VAL A 123 -27.61 -9.89 8.47
C VAL A 123 -26.42 -9.53 9.35
N GLN A 124 -26.45 -9.94 10.61
CA GLN A 124 -25.36 -9.76 11.57
C GLN A 124 -24.95 -11.12 12.14
N ASN A 125 -23.64 -11.37 12.28
CA ASN A 125 -23.09 -12.62 12.85
C ASN A 125 -23.64 -13.90 12.19
N GLY A 126 -23.81 -13.89 10.85
CA GLY A 126 -24.36 -15.03 10.09
C GLY A 126 -25.87 -15.25 10.26
N LYS A 127 -26.56 -14.41 11.05
CA LYS A 127 -28.00 -14.50 11.28
C LYS A 127 -28.73 -13.35 10.61
N ARG A 128 -29.80 -13.68 9.88
CA ARG A 128 -30.68 -12.70 9.27
C ARG A 128 -31.63 -12.14 10.33
N ILE A 129 -31.40 -10.90 10.75
CA ILE A 129 -32.28 -10.19 11.68
C ILE A 129 -33.55 -9.81 10.92
N ARG A 130 -34.68 -10.40 11.31
CA ARG A 130 -36.01 -9.93 10.89
C ARG A 130 -36.44 -8.81 11.84
N SER A 131 -37.20 -7.84 11.35
CA SER A 131 -37.73 -6.75 12.19
C SER A 131 -38.40 -7.31 13.44
N LYS A 132 -38.33 -6.57 14.56
CA LYS A 132 -38.78 -6.96 15.93
C LYS A 132 -40.23 -7.49 16.06
N ARG A 133 -41.00 -7.57 14.98
CA ARG A 133 -42.39 -8.02 14.98
C ARG A 133 -42.53 -9.51 15.33
N ILE A 134 -41.50 -10.33 15.14
CA ILE A 134 -41.52 -11.76 15.49
C ILE A 134 -40.79 -11.95 16.82
N LYS A 135 -41.55 -12.04 17.93
CA LYS A 135 -41.03 -12.57 19.19
C LYS A 135 -40.70 -14.05 18.98
N ASP A 136 -39.45 -14.43 19.20
CA ASP A 136 -39.06 -15.84 19.32
C ASP A 136 -39.73 -16.42 20.57
N LYS A 137 -40.88 -17.10 20.39
CA LYS A 137 -41.67 -17.70 21.48
C LYS A 137 -40.90 -18.82 22.22
N THR A 138 -39.79 -19.29 21.66
CA THR A 138 -38.96 -20.38 22.21
C THR A 138 -37.89 -19.91 23.19
N LYS A 139 -37.62 -18.60 23.31
CA LYS A 139 -36.58 -18.09 24.20
C LYS A 139 -37.15 -17.82 25.60
N LYS A 140 -36.92 -18.72 26.56
CA LYS A 140 -37.29 -18.50 27.97
C LYS A 140 -36.55 -17.26 28.51
N PRO A 141 -37.22 -16.33 29.20
CA PRO A 141 -36.55 -15.21 29.84
C PRO A 141 -35.55 -15.73 30.88
N LYS A 142 -34.32 -15.23 30.86
CA LYS A 142 -33.34 -15.52 31.93
C LYS A 142 -33.83 -14.83 33.20
N GLN A 143 -34.05 -15.61 34.26
CA GLN A 143 -34.25 -15.08 35.60
C GLN A 143 -32.96 -14.37 36.01
N THR A 144 -33.05 -13.08 36.27
CA THR A 144 -32.00 -12.28 36.87
C THR A 144 -32.19 -12.33 38.39
N SER A 145 -31.20 -12.87 39.09
CA SER A 145 -31.07 -12.81 40.55
C SER A 145 -30.77 -11.40 41.02
#